data_AF-A0A973SIW7-F1
#
_entry.id   AF-A0A973SIW7-F1
#
_cell.length_a   1.000
_cell.length_b   1.000
_cell.length_c   1.000
_cell.angle_alpha   90.00
_cell.angle_beta   90.00
_cell.angle_gamma   90.00
#
_symmetry.space_group_name_H-M   'P 1'
#
loop_
_entity.id
_entity.type
_entity.pdbx_description
1 polymer ?
#
loop_
_entity_poly.entity_id
_entity_poly.type
_entity_poly.pdbx_seq_one_letter_code
_entity_poly.pdbx_strand_id
1 'polypeptide(L)'
;MTETHMTASAPGPVAPGGGTVEGPERSARRRVLRQPDVWIPLALLGVYLVLWALVLARPTFLTSFDVWVRDHVQARAHSDLDGAHRWRLIKHVADLGGGVAVPAVPVRIQLAMALLGVVALAAAAGRRDWRPLAAAAVGYATLGLVLVLKTIGNRPGPSMAGQAFTDGLGYFPSGHTGTTMAGYGTSALILAFAVTGRRLRQAIAAAMALLALAVGAALVWMDYHWLSDVLGSYALCGAALFVAARILAWRTQ
;
A
#
# COMPACT_ATOMS: atom_id res chain seq x y z
N MET A 1 6.28 -51.45 78.70
CA MET A 1 5.05 -50.84 79.25
C MET A 1 5.22 -49.35 79.05
N THR A 2 4.48 -48.62 78.21
CA THR A 2 3.05 -48.70 77.89
C THR A 2 2.81 -47.99 76.56
N GLU A 3 1.73 -48.38 75.87
CA GLU A 3 1.28 -47.99 74.53
C GLU A 3 1.05 -46.49 74.31
N THR A 4 1.12 -46.03 73.04
CA THR A 4 0.30 -44.90 72.60
C THR A 4 -0.10 -45.05 71.12
N HIS A 5 -1.37 -44.75 70.88
CA HIS A 5 -2.22 -45.10 69.75
C HIS A 5 -1.85 -44.52 68.39
N MET A 6 -2.18 -45.32 67.38
CA MET A 6 -2.22 -45.01 65.95
C MET A 6 -3.56 -44.31 65.62
N THR A 7 -3.53 -43.16 64.93
CA THR A 7 -4.70 -42.61 64.22
C THR A 7 -4.30 -42.23 62.80
N ALA A 8 -4.85 -42.98 61.85
CA ALA A 8 -4.71 -42.76 60.42
C ALA A 8 -5.56 -41.55 59.98
N SER A 9 -4.97 -40.66 59.17
CA SER A 9 -5.68 -39.60 58.45
C SER A 9 -5.66 -39.93 56.96
N ALA A 10 -6.84 -40.06 56.36
CA ALA A 10 -7.01 -40.36 54.93
C ALA A 10 -6.84 -39.08 54.09
N PRO A 11 -6.22 -39.15 52.90
CA PRO A 11 -6.14 -38.01 52.00
C PRO A 11 -7.49 -37.78 51.29
N GLY A 12 -7.98 -36.53 51.34
CA GLY A 12 -9.18 -36.09 50.63
C GLY A 12 -9.01 -36.07 49.10
N PRO A 13 -10.11 -35.99 48.33
CA PRO A 13 -10.08 -36.10 46.88
C PRO A 13 -9.42 -34.87 46.25
N VAL A 14 -8.39 -35.12 45.44
CA VAL A 14 -7.75 -34.12 44.57
C VAL A 14 -8.73 -33.74 43.47
N ALA A 15 -9.19 -32.49 43.48
CA ALA A 15 -9.93 -31.93 42.36
C ALA A 15 -9.02 -31.85 41.12
N PRO A 16 -9.46 -32.30 39.92
CA PRO A 16 -8.65 -32.15 38.72
C PRO A 16 -8.60 -30.68 38.35
N GLY A 17 -7.40 -30.09 38.47
CA GLY A 17 -7.12 -28.75 37.97
C GLY A 17 -7.44 -28.67 36.48
N GLY A 18 -8.50 -27.94 36.14
CA GLY A 18 -8.85 -27.55 34.78
C GLY A 18 -7.87 -26.53 34.21
N GLY A 19 -6.59 -26.90 34.13
CA GLY A 19 -5.62 -26.20 33.29
C GLY A 19 -5.81 -26.69 31.87
N THR A 20 -6.59 -25.99 31.06
CA THR A 20 -6.58 -26.21 29.61
C THR A 20 -5.17 -25.89 29.11
N VAL A 21 -4.33 -26.92 28.99
CA VAL A 21 -3.02 -26.83 28.34
C VAL A 21 -3.32 -26.50 26.87
N GLU A 22 -3.30 -25.21 26.52
CA GLU A 22 -3.38 -24.79 25.12
C GLU A 22 -2.22 -25.46 24.37
N GLY A 23 -2.53 -26.38 23.46
CA GLY A 23 -1.53 -27.15 22.74
C GLY A 23 -0.46 -26.25 22.07
N PRO A 24 0.79 -26.72 21.94
CA PRO A 24 1.90 -25.94 21.38
C PRO A 24 1.58 -25.33 20.00
N GLU A 25 0.76 -25.99 19.18
CA GLU A 25 0.28 -25.43 17.92
C GLU A 25 -0.68 -24.25 18.08
N ARG A 26 -1.65 -24.31 19.01
CA ARG A 26 -2.59 -23.19 19.28
C ARG A 26 -1.86 -21.97 19.83
N SER A 27 -0.88 -22.21 20.72
CA SER A 27 -0.07 -21.13 21.30
C SER A 27 0.93 -20.55 20.30
N ALA A 28 1.51 -21.36 19.40
CA ALA A 28 2.32 -20.88 18.27
C ALA A 28 1.50 -20.07 17.26
N ARG A 29 0.29 -20.53 16.91
CA ARG A 29 -0.64 -19.83 16.01
C ARG A 29 -1.09 -18.49 16.60
N ARG A 30 -1.42 -18.43 17.91
CA ARG A 30 -1.68 -17.16 18.63
C ARG A 30 -0.48 -16.21 18.63
N ARG A 31 0.75 -16.73 18.67
CA ARG A 31 1.98 -15.93 18.66
C ARG A 31 2.24 -15.29 17.30
N VAL A 32 2.06 -16.06 16.21
CA VAL A 32 2.16 -15.55 14.83
C VAL A 32 1.07 -14.51 14.57
N LEU A 33 -0.16 -14.78 15.01
CA LEU A 33 -1.29 -13.85 14.94
C LEU A 33 -1.16 -12.63 15.88
N ARG A 34 -0.07 -12.43 16.60
CA ARG A 34 0.17 -11.23 17.42
C ARG A 34 1.36 -10.40 16.93
N GLN A 35 2.03 -10.83 15.86
CA GLN A 35 3.11 -10.06 15.29
C GLN A 35 2.54 -8.90 14.45
N PRO A 36 3.03 -7.65 14.62
CA PRO A 36 2.60 -6.50 13.82
C PRO A 36 2.81 -6.74 12.32
N ASP A 37 3.71 -7.66 11.98
CA ASP A 37 4.05 -8.06 10.62
C ASP A 37 2.88 -8.71 9.84
N VAL A 38 1.84 -9.17 10.52
CA VAL A 38 0.66 -9.78 9.87
C VAL A 38 -0.51 -8.80 9.83
N TRP A 39 -0.70 -7.99 10.88
CA TRP A 39 -1.86 -7.11 11.00
C TRP A 39 -1.79 -5.88 10.11
N ILE A 40 -0.60 -5.31 9.88
CA ILE A 40 -0.45 -4.12 9.03
C ILE A 40 -0.96 -4.36 7.60
N PRO A 41 -0.44 -5.36 6.84
CA PRO A 41 -0.92 -5.59 5.49
C PRO A 41 -2.40 -6.01 5.46
N LEU A 42 -2.87 -6.77 6.46
CA LEU A 42 -4.29 -7.15 6.56
C LEU A 42 -5.20 -5.95 6.82
N ALA A 43 -4.80 -5.03 7.70
CA ALA A 43 -5.56 -3.81 7.98
C ALA A 43 -5.61 -2.91 6.73
N LEU A 44 -4.49 -2.76 6.02
CA LEU A 44 -4.44 -2.01 4.77
C LEU A 44 -5.33 -2.65 3.70
N LEU A 45 -5.29 -3.98 3.54
CA LEU A 45 -6.20 -4.68 2.63
C LEU A 45 -7.66 -4.55 3.08
N GLY A 46 -7.95 -4.60 4.38
CA GLY A 46 -9.29 -4.37 4.92
C GLY A 46 -9.81 -2.98 4.58
N VAL A 47 -8.99 -1.94 4.78
CA VAL A 47 -9.33 -0.56 4.37
C VAL A 47 -9.57 -0.48 2.86
N TYR A 48 -8.72 -1.10 2.05
CA TYR A 48 -8.90 -1.15 0.60
C TYR A 48 -10.22 -1.80 0.21
N LEU A 49 -10.53 -2.97 0.78
CA LEU A 49 -11.75 -3.72 0.47
C LEU A 49 -13.01 -2.95 0.88
N VAL A 50 -12.98 -2.26 2.03
CA VAL A 50 -14.08 -1.37 2.44
C VAL A 50 -14.26 -0.23 1.44
N LEU A 51 -13.18 0.46 1.07
CA LEU A 51 -13.26 1.54 0.07
C LEU A 51 -13.75 1.03 -1.29
N TRP A 52 -13.26 -0.12 -1.74
CA TRP A 52 -13.67 -0.74 -3.00
C TRP A 52 -15.15 -1.12 -2.98
N ALA A 53 -15.63 -1.74 -1.89
CA ALA A 53 -17.05 -2.07 -1.72
C ALA A 53 -17.92 -0.81 -1.71
N LEU A 54 -17.49 0.27 -1.02
CA LEU A 54 -18.20 1.55 -1.03
C LEU A 54 -18.23 2.16 -2.44
N VAL A 55 -17.13 2.09 -3.19
CA VAL A 55 -17.10 2.59 -4.58
C VAL A 55 -18.05 1.81 -5.49
N LEU A 56 -18.12 0.49 -5.35
CA LEU A 56 -19.04 -0.35 -6.13
C LEU A 56 -20.50 -0.12 -5.74
N ALA A 57 -20.77 0.03 -4.45
CA ALA A 57 -22.12 0.27 -3.94
C ALA A 57 -22.65 1.68 -4.24
N ARG A 58 -21.75 2.64 -4.54
CA ARG A 58 -22.05 4.05 -4.81
C ARG A 58 -23.02 4.68 -3.78
N PRO A 59 -22.78 4.53 -2.46
CA PRO A 59 -23.63 5.14 -1.47
C PRO A 59 -23.50 6.66 -1.52
N THR A 60 -24.59 7.35 -1.22
CA THR A 60 -24.63 8.83 -1.18
C THR A 60 -23.54 9.38 -0.27
N PHE A 61 -23.30 8.77 0.89
CA PHE A 61 -22.27 9.23 1.83
C PHE A 61 -20.86 9.33 1.23
N LEU A 62 -20.37 8.31 0.53
CA LEU A 62 -19.01 8.34 -0.03
C LEU A 62 -18.90 9.42 -1.11
N THR A 63 -19.89 9.49 -1.99
CA THR A 63 -19.95 10.52 -3.04
C THR A 63 -20.04 11.92 -2.44
N SER A 64 -20.88 12.14 -1.42
CA SER A 64 -21.00 13.42 -0.72
C SER A 64 -19.71 13.80 -0.01
N PHE A 65 -19.00 12.85 0.60
CA PHE A 65 -17.71 13.09 1.23
C PHE A 65 -16.66 13.52 0.19
N ASP A 66 -16.54 12.79 -0.91
CA ASP A 66 -15.57 13.11 -1.97
C ASP A 66 -15.88 14.47 -2.63
N VAL A 67 -17.16 14.79 -2.88
CA VAL A 67 -17.58 16.10 -3.39
C VAL A 67 -17.28 17.21 -2.37
N TRP A 68 -17.59 16.97 -1.10
CA TRP A 68 -17.30 17.95 -0.03
C TRP A 68 -15.80 18.26 0.04
N VAL A 69 -14.92 17.24 0.03
CA VAL A 69 -13.46 17.46 0.03
C VAL A 69 -13.04 18.23 -1.21
N ARG A 70 -13.51 17.81 -2.39
CA ARG A 70 -13.22 18.45 -3.66
C ARG A 70 -13.57 19.93 -3.64
N ASP A 71 -14.79 20.28 -3.24
CA ASP A 71 -15.26 21.67 -3.23
C ASP A 71 -14.43 22.54 -2.26
N HIS A 72 -14.04 22.00 -1.10
CA HIS A 72 -13.18 22.70 -0.15
C HIS A 72 -11.77 22.96 -0.67
N VAL A 73 -11.22 22.02 -1.44
CA VAL A 73 -9.92 22.15 -2.09
C VAL A 73 -10.03 23.13 -3.26
N GLN A 74 -11.05 23.00 -4.10
CA GLN A 74 -11.24 23.81 -5.30
C GLN A 74 -11.60 25.27 -5.00
N ALA A 75 -12.24 25.55 -3.87
CA ALA A 75 -12.44 26.91 -3.36
C ALA A 75 -11.11 27.67 -3.11
N ARG A 76 -9.99 26.96 -3.02
CA ARG A 76 -8.64 27.54 -2.88
C ARG A 76 -7.83 27.36 -4.15
N ALA A 77 -7.79 26.14 -4.68
CA ALA A 77 -6.96 25.77 -5.81
C ALA A 77 -7.36 26.51 -7.09
N HIS A 78 -8.67 26.62 -7.35
CA HIS A 78 -9.24 27.09 -8.62
C HIS A 78 -8.52 26.44 -9.80
N SER A 79 -8.31 25.12 -9.76
CA SER A 79 -7.54 24.43 -10.79
C SER A 79 -8.36 24.38 -12.08
N ASP A 80 -7.84 24.99 -13.14
CA ASP A 80 -8.34 24.89 -14.50
C ASP A 80 -7.73 23.67 -15.22
N LEU A 81 -8.28 23.30 -16.40
CA LEU A 81 -7.91 22.07 -17.14
C LEU A 81 -6.42 22.00 -17.42
N ASP A 82 -5.81 23.15 -17.67
CA ASP A 82 -4.39 23.22 -17.89
C ASP A 82 -3.63 23.22 -16.57
N GLY A 83 -4.12 23.89 -15.51
CA GLY A 83 -3.47 24.00 -14.19
C GLY A 83 -2.05 24.58 -14.25
N ALA A 84 -1.55 24.81 -15.46
CA ALA A 84 -0.19 25.01 -15.86
C ALA A 84 0.15 26.49 -15.87
N HIS A 85 -0.80 27.40 -15.63
CA HIS A 85 -0.47 28.80 -15.43
C HIS A 85 -0.24 29.12 -13.96
N ARG A 86 -1.07 28.59 -13.05
CA ARG A 86 -0.98 28.91 -11.60
C ARG A 86 -0.18 27.91 -10.79
N TRP A 87 -0.30 26.62 -11.07
CA TRP A 87 0.21 25.55 -10.22
C TRP A 87 1.13 24.56 -10.96
N ARG A 88 2.03 25.08 -11.80
CA ARG A 88 2.99 24.26 -12.59
C ARG A 88 3.70 23.20 -11.77
N LEU A 89 4.23 23.58 -10.59
CA LEU A 89 4.95 22.65 -9.72
C LEU A 89 4.03 21.53 -9.20
N ILE A 90 2.82 21.87 -8.75
CA ILE A 90 1.86 20.87 -8.24
C ILE A 90 1.43 19.94 -9.36
N LYS A 91 1.21 20.47 -10.57
CA LYS A 91 0.94 19.66 -11.76
C LYS A 91 2.09 18.67 -12.03
N HIS A 92 3.34 19.14 -12.04
CA HIS A 92 4.48 18.24 -12.23
C HIS A 92 4.56 17.16 -11.15
N VAL A 93 4.26 17.50 -9.89
CA VAL A 93 4.18 16.53 -8.79
C VAL A 93 3.06 15.52 -9.05
N ALA A 94 1.87 15.95 -9.45
CA ALA A 94 0.76 15.06 -9.80
C ALA A 94 1.15 14.11 -10.96
N ASP A 95 1.81 14.63 -11.98
CA ASP A 95 2.22 13.90 -13.19
C ASP A 95 3.37 12.90 -12.95
N LEU A 96 4.05 12.91 -11.79
CA LEU A 96 5.11 11.93 -11.47
C LEU A 96 4.60 10.48 -11.48
N GLY A 97 3.33 10.27 -11.13
CA GLY A 97 2.69 8.96 -11.24
C GLY A 97 2.20 8.61 -12.65
N GLY A 98 2.32 9.55 -13.59
CA GLY A 98 1.85 9.45 -14.95
C GLY A 98 2.93 8.95 -15.91
N GLY A 99 2.48 8.49 -17.07
CA GLY A 99 3.36 8.04 -18.15
C GLY A 99 3.75 9.19 -19.08
N VAL A 100 5.00 9.18 -19.53
CA VAL A 100 5.50 10.14 -20.52
C VAL A 100 5.06 9.69 -21.91
N ALA A 101 4.36 10.56 -22.63
CA ALA A 101 4.06 10.34 -24.04
C ALA A 101 5.31 10.68 -24.86
N VAL A 102 5.76 9.74 -25.68
CA VAL A 102 6.85 9.98 -26.62
C VAL A 102 6.23 10.19 -28.00
N PRO A 103 6.57 11.29 -28.72
CA PRO A 103 6.09 11.49 -30.07
C PRO A 103 6.38 10.26 -30.95
N ALA A 104 5.37 9.82 -31.71
CA ALA A 104 5.40 8.63 -32.56
C ALA A 104 5.43 7.26 -31.83
N VAL A 105 5.35 7.21 -30.49
CA VAL A 105 5.19 5.95 -29.75
C VAL A 105 3.73 5.82 -29.32
N PRO A 106 2.99 4.77 -29.73
CA PRO A 106 1.58 4.60 -29.38
C PRO A 106 1.37 4.16 -27.91
N VAL A 107 2.42 4.25 -27.08
CA VAL A 107 2.45 3.78 -25.70
C VAL A 107 3.12 4.84 -24.83
N ARG A 108 2.51 5.12 -23.68
CA ARG A 108 3.13 5.98 -22.65
C ARG A 108 4.17 5.18 -21.87
N ILE A 109 5.37 5.75 -21.72
CA ILE A 109 6.44 5.12 -20.94
C ILE A 109 6.24 5.47 -19.46
N GLN A 110 6.02 4.44 -18.65
CA GLN A 110 5.94 4.56 -17.20
C GLN A 110 7.35 4.57 -16.60
N LEU A 111 7.93 5.78 -16.43
CA LEU A 111 9.30 5.95 -15.94
C LEU A 111 9.53 5.24 -14.59
N ALA A 112 8.56 5.27 -13.69
CA ALA A 112 8.65 4.58 -12.39
C ALA A 112 8.80 3.06 -12.54
N MET A 113 8.15 2.46 -13.54
CA MET A 113 8.23 1.03 -13.81
C MET A 113 9.52 0.68 -14.54
N ALA A 114 10.00 1.53 -15.45
CA ALA A 114 11.32 1.36 -16.06
C ALA A 114 12.42 1.42 -14.99
N LEU A 115 12.35 2.39 -14.08
CA LEU A 115 13.27 2.52 -12.95
C LEU A 115 13.25 1.27 -12.07
N LEU A 116 12.06 0.77 -11.73
CA LEU A 116 11.92 -0.45 -10.92
C LEU A 116 12.64 -1.63 -11.57
N GLY A 117 12.45 -1.84 -12.87
CA GLY A 117 13.13 -2.90 -13.62
C GLY A 117 14.66 -2.76 -13.55
N VAL A 118 15.18 -1.56 -13.81
CA VAL A 118 16.64 -1.30 -13.78
C VAL A 118 17.21 -1.49 -12.37
N VAL A 119 16.59 -0.92 -11.34
CA VAL A 119 17.05 -1.03 -9.95
C VAL A 119 17.01 -2.48 -9.48
N ALA A 120 15.97 -3.23 -9.82
CA ALA A 120 15.84 -4.63 -9.46
C ALA A 120 16.90 -5.50 -10.14
N LEU A 121 17.11 -5.32 -11.45
CA LEU A 121 18.15 -6.04 -12.20
C LEU A 121 19.55 -5.73 -11.69
N ALA A 122 19.87 -4.44 -11.47
CA ALA A 122 21.16 -4.03 -10.96
C ALA A 122 21.41 -4.58 -9.54
N ALA A 123 20.42 -4.49 -8.65
CA ALA A 123 20.53 -5.03 -7.30
C ALA A 123 20.64 -6.56 -7.30
N ALA A 124 19.90 -7.26 -8.15
CA ALA A 124 19.95 -8.71 -8.26
C ALA A 124 21.30 -9.19 -8.79
N ALA A 125 21.83 -8.54 -9.83
CA ALA A 125 23.14 -8.86 -10.40
C ALA A 125 24.28 -8.56 -9.40
N GLY A 126 24.26 -7.38 -8.78
CA GLY A 126 25.31 -6.97 -7.84
C GLY A 126 25.33 -7.78 -6.55
N ARG A 127 24.18 -8.28 -6.09
CA ARG A 127 24.07 -9.10 -4.87
C ARG A 127 24.05 -10.60 -5.13
N ARG A 128 23.96 -11.02 -6.40
CA ARG A 128 23.67 -12.41 -6.81
C ARG A 128 22.48 -13.01 -6.06
N ASP A 129 21.42 -12.21 -5.93
CA ASP A 129 20.23 -12.52 -5.14
C ASP A 129 18.97 -12.27 -5.99
N TRP A 130 18.01 -13.19 -5.97
CA TRP A 130 16.77 -13.08 -6.75
C TRP A 130 15.71 -12.22 -6.06
N ARG A 131 15.86 -11.93 -4.74
CA ARG A 131 14.87 -11.20 -3.95
C ARG A 131 14.50 -9.82 -4.51
N PRO A 132 15.43 -9.00 -5.07
CA PRO A 132 15.06 -7.75 -5.73
C PRO A 132 14.13 -7.95 -6.93
N LEU A 133 14.31 -9.03 -7.70
CA LEU A 133 13.43 -9.36 -8.83
C LEU A 133 12.04 -9.77 -8.36
N ALA A 134 11.94 -10.57 -7.30
CA ALA A 134 10.65 -10.93 -6.73
C ALA A 134 9.92 -9.73 -6.11
N ALA A 135 10.64 -8.83 -5.43
CA ALA A 135 10.07 -7.57 -4.96
C ALA A 135 9.55 -6.72 -6.13
N ALA A 136 10.31 -6.62 -7.23
CA ALA A 136 9.87 -5.94 -8.44
C ALA A 136 8.63 -6.61 -9.06
N ALA A 137 8.57 -7.94 -9.11
CA ALA A 137 7.42 -8.68 -9.59
C ALA A 137 6.15 -8.33 -8.80
N VAL A 138 6.24 -8.19 -7.47
CA VAL A 138 5.14 -7.69 -6.63
C VAL A 138 4.72 -6.28 -7.05
N GLY A 139 5.68 -5.38 -7.30
CA GLY A 139 5.41 -4.03 -7.81
C GLY A 139 4.66 -4.03 -9.14
N TYR A 140 5.14 -4.78 -10.14
CA TYR A 140 4.47 -4.91 -11.45
C TYR A 140 3.08 -5.53 -11.32
N ALA A 141 2.94 -6.62 -10.55
CA ALA A 141 1.66 -7.28 -10.33
C ALA A 141 0.64 -6.35 -9.65
N THR A 142 1.10 -5.51 -8.70
CA THR A 142 0.25 -4.54 -8.02
C THR A 142 -0.25 -3.46 -8.99
N LEU A 143 0.60 -2.95 -9.87
CA LEU A 143 0.16 -1.98 -10.88
C LEU A 143 -0.80 -2.62 -11.89
N GLY A 144 -0.54 -3.85 -12.32
CA GLY A 144 -1.48 -4.62 -13.14
C GLY A 144 -2.84 -4.80 -12.47
N LEU A 145 -2.85 -5.12 -11.17
CA LEU A 145 -4.06 -5.21 -10.37
C LEU A 145 -4.81 -3.88 -10.26
N VAL A 146 -4.11 -2.76 -10.09
CA VAL A 146 -4.71 -1.41 -10.14
C VAL A 146 -5.44 -1.19 -11.46
N LEU A 147 -4.84 -1.53 -12.59
CA LEU A 147 -5.46 -1.38 -13.91
C LEU A 147 -6.72 -2.25 -14.06
N VAL A 148 -6.67 -3.50 -13.60
CA VAL A 148 -7.84 -4.40 -13.62
C VAL A 148 -8.96 -3.90 -12.71
N LEU A 149 -8.63 -3.37 -11.52
CA LEU A 149 -9.65 -2.87 -10.60
C LEU A 149 -10.33 -1.60 -11.13
N LYS A 150 -9.60 -0.77 -11.90
CA LYS A 150 -10.15 0.39 -12.61
C LYS A 150 -11.16 0.00 -13.68
N THR A 151 -10.92 -1.07 -14.44
CA THR A 151 -11.88 -1.54 -15.46
C THR A 151 -13.16 -2.08 -14.81
N ILE A 152 -13.03 -2.85 -13.74
CA ILE A 152 -14.17 -3.43 -13.02
C ILE A 152 -15.02 -2.35 -12.36
N GLY A 153 -14.39 -1.39 -11.68
CA GLY A 153 -15.11 -0.36 -10.93
C GLY A 153 -15.81 0.67 -11.82
N ASN A 154 -15.25 0.96 -13.00
CA ASN A 154 -15.70 1.99 -13.95
C ASN A 154 -16.24 3.25 -13.25
N ARG A 155 -15.51 3.68 -12.21
CA ARG A 155 -15.93 4.79 -11.34
C ARG A 155 -15.74 6.09 -12.12
N PRO A 156 -16.76 6.97 -12.23
CA PRO A 156 -16.59 8.28 -12.84
C PRO A 156 -15.65 9.15 -12.00
N GLY A 157 -14.80 9.93 -12.67
CA GLY A 157 -13.91 10.89 -12.02
C GLY A 157 -14.61 12.19 -11.65
N PRO A 158 -13.92 13.09 -10.92
CA PRO A 158 -14.38 14.45 -10.73
C PRO A 158 -14.48 15.21 -12.06
N SER A 159 -15.19 16.36 -12.09
CA SER A 159 -15.62 16.96 -13.36
C SER A 159 -14.48 17.37 -14.29
N MET A 160 -13.28 17.65 -13.77
CA MET A 160 -12.09 17.97 -14.57
C MET A 160 -11.35 16.72 -15.05
N ALA A 161 -11.46 15.63 -14.29
CA ALA A 161 -10.78 14.39 -14.58
C ALA A 161 -11.24 13.78 -15.91
N GLY A 162 -12.56 13.86 -16.21
CA GLY A 162 -13.16 13.38 -17.45
C GLY A 162 -12.60 13.98 -18.74
N GLN A 163 -11.81 15.05 -18.67
CA GLN A 163 -11.12 15.65 -19.81
C GLN A 163 -9.61 15.33 -19.83
N ALA A 164 -9.01 15.00 -18.69
CA ALA A 164 -7.57 14.70 -18.56
C ALA A 164 -7.21 13.22 -18.78
N PHE A 165 -8.14 12.30 -18.51
CA PHE A 165 -7.92 10.85 -18.65
C PHE A 165 -8.95 10.24 -19.61
N THR A 166 -8.67 10.33 -20.90
CA THR A 166 -9.49 9.82 -22.01
C THR A 166 -9.37 8.31 -22.25
N ASP A 167 -8.69 7.58 -21.36
CA ASP A 167 -8.26 6.19 -21.61
C ASP A 167 -9.39 5.16 -21.38
N GLY A 168 -10.62 5.60 -21.09
CA GLY A 168 -11.78 4.72 -20.88
C GLY A 168 -11.74 3.85 -19.61
N LEU A 169 -10.77 4.09 -18.73
CA LEU A 169 -10.61 3.38 -17.45
C LEU A 169 -11.25 4.14 -16.28
N GLY A 170 -11.81 3.40 -15.31
CA GLY A 170 -12.35 3.98 -14.08
C GLY A 170 -11.29 4.66 -13.20
N TYR A 171 -11.73 5.54 -12.30
CA TYR A 171 -10.82 6.35 -11.50
C TYR A 171 -10.28 5.66 -10.26
N PHE A 172 -11.05 4.73 -9.68
CA PHE A 172 -10.66 3.98 -8.49
C PHE A 172 -10.05 2.61 -8.85
N PRO A 173 -8.92 2.20 -8.23
CA PRO A 173 -8.05 3.02 -7.40
C PRO A 173 -7.17 3.97 -8.25
N SER A 174 -6.60 5.02 -7.65
CA SER A 174 -5.79 6.02 -8.38
C SER A 174 -4.55 5.40 -9.05
N GLY A 175 -4.43 5.60 -10.36
CA GLY A 175 -3.31 5.06 -11.15
C GLY A 175 -2.00 5.76 -10.84
N HIS A 176 -2.01 7.09 -10.69
CA HIS A 176 -0.82 7.89 -10.40
C HIS A 176 -0.25 7.53 -9.02
N THR A 177 -1.11 7.48 -8.01
CA THR A 177 -0.71 7.00 -6.68
C THR A 177 -0.19 5.57 -6.73
N GLY A 178 -0.84 4.69 -7.51
CA GLY A 178 -0.42 3.32 -7.71
C GLY A 178 0.98 3.21 -8.32
N THR A 179 1.25 3.91 -9.43
CA THR A 179 2.56 3.97 -10.08
C THR A 179 3.64 4.52 -9.15
N THR A 180 3.34 5.59 -8.41
CA THR A 180 4.28 6.18 -7.44
C THR A 180 4.66 5.18 -6.36
N MET A 181 3.71 4.46 -5.78
CA MET A 181 4.00 3.50 -4.72
C MET A 181 4.60 2.19 -5.23
N ALA A 182 4.01 1.60 -6.28
CA ALA A 182 4.45 0.32 -6.80
C ALA A 182 5.77 0.43 -7.58
N GLY A 183 5.98 1.52 -8.33
CA GLY A 183 7.21 1.78 -9.07
C GLY A 183 8.29 2.42 -8.21
N TYR A 184 8.12 3.69 -7.84
CA TYR A 184 9.13 4.41 -7.05
C TYR A 184 9.29 3.83 -5.64
N GLY A 185 8.18 3.50 -4.97
CA GLY A 185 8.23 2.94 -3.62
C GLY A 185 8.97 1.61 -3.54
N THR A 186 8.70 0.68 -4.47
CA THR A 186 9.43 -0.59 -4.52
C THR A 186 10.90 -0.38 -4.91
N SER A 187 11.19 0.56 -5.82
CA SER A 187 12.58 0.91 -6.18
C SER A 187 13.35 1.45 -4.96
N ALA A 188 12.75 2.39 -4.23
CA ALA A 188 13.30 2.96 -3.01
C ALA A 188 13.50 1.89 -1.93
N LEU A 189 12.58 0.93 -1.83
CA LEU A 189 12.68 -0.18 -0.90
C LEU A 189 13.86 -1.10 -1.24
N ILE A 190 14.01 -1.51 -2.51
CA ILE A 190 15.16 -2.31 -2.96
C ILE A 190 16.46 -1.59 -2.65
N LEU A 191 16.55 -0.29 -2.95
CA LEU A 191 17.74 0.52 -2.66
C LEU A 191 18.01 0.62 -1.15
N ALA A 192 16.97 0.80 -0.33
CA ALA A 192 17.10 0.85 1.12
C ALA A 192 17.62 -0.47 1.72
N PHE A 193 17.34 -1.62 1.09
CA PHE A 193 17.92 -2.91 1.49
C PHE A 193 19.34 -3.12 0.96
N ALA A 194 19.75 -2.39 -0.08
CA ALA A 194 21.10 -2.44 -0.61
C ALA A 194 22.11 -1.60 0.20
N VAL A 195 21.66 -0.53 0.88
CA VAL A 195 22.53 0.37 1.66
C VAL A 195 22.66 -0.05 3.14
N THR A 196 23.83 0.18 3.74
CA THR A 196 24.16 -0.26 5.11
C THR A 196 23.72 0.73 6.21
N GLY A 197 23.63 2.03 5.90
CA GLY A 197 23.39 3.07 6.90
C GLY A 197 21.92 3.21 7.34
N ARG A 198 21.61 2.99 8.63
CA ARG A 198 20.24 3.13 9.19
C ARG A 198 19.62 4.49 8.92
N ARG A 199 20.38 5.58 9.08
CA ARG A 199 19.89 6.95 8.84
C ARG A 199 19.49 7.15 7.37
N LEU A 200 20.31 6.66 6.44
CA LEU A 200 20.02 6.73 5.01
C LEU A 200 18.78 5.91 4.64
N ARG A 201 18.62 4.72 5.21
CA ARG A 201 17.41 3.89 5.04
C ARG A 201 16.14 4.62 5.51
N GLN A 202 16.22 5.27 6.67
CA GLN A 202 15.12 6.06 7.20
C GLN A 202 14.84 7.30 6.34
N ALA A 203 15.88 7.96 5.84
CA ALA A 203 15.74 9.10 4.92
C ALA A 203 15.07 8.71 3.60
N ILE A 204 15.46 7.57 3.01
CA ILE A 204 14.82 7.03 1.79
C ILE A 204 13.34 6.72 2.05
N ALA A 205 13.03 6.05 3.16
CA ALA A 205 11.64 5.75 3.52
C ALA A 205 10.80 7.01 3.76
N ALA A 206 11.34 8.00 4.46
CA ALA A 206 10.69 9.28 4.71
C ALA A 206 10.48 10.07 3.40
N ALA A 207 11.50 10.15 2.55
CA ALA A 207 11.41 10.81 1.25
C ALA A 207 10.33 10.15 0.36
N MET A 208 10.27 8.82 0.37
CA MET A 208 9.24 8.10 -0.38
C MET A 208 7.84 8.32 0.18
N ALA A 209 7.67 8.31 1.51
CA ALA A 209 6.38 8.62 2.13
C ALA A 209 5.92 10.04 1.79
N LEU A 210 6.83 11.02 1.87
CA LEU A 210 6.57 12.40 1.48
C LEU A 210 6.21 12.53 0.00
N LEU A 211 6.93 11.84 -0.89
CA LEU A 211 6.61 11.81 -2.32
C LEU A 211 5.21 11.23 -2.57
N ALA A 212 4.88 10.10 -1.94
CA ALA A 212 3.56 9.48 -2.10
C ALA A 212 2.44 10.40 -1.63
N LEU A 213 2.62 11.06 -0.47
CA LEU A 213 1.69 12.05 0.07
C LEU A 213 1.56 13.29 -0.83
N ALA A 214 2.68 13.80 -1.33
CA ALA A 214 2.70 14.96 -2.21
C ALA A 214 1.98 14.67 -3.54
N VAL A 215 2.24 13.50 -4.15
CA VAL A 215 1.54 13.07 -5.37
C VAL A 215 0.03 12.98 -5.11
N GLY A 216 -0.40 12.29 -4.06
CA GLY A 216 -1.83 12.15 -3.76
C GLY A 216 -2.52 13.49 -3.48
N ALA A 217 -1.89 14.36 -2.69
CA ALA A 217 -2.39 15.71 -2.44
C ALA A 217 -2.47 16.53 -3.73
N ALA A 218 -1.46 16.44 -4.60
CA ALA A 218 -1.45 17.12 -5.88
C ALA A 218 -2.58 16.63 -6.80
N LEU A 219 -2.90 15.34 -6.81
CA LEU A 219 -4.01 14.80 -7.62
C LEU A 219 -5.37 15.35 -7.17
N VAL A 220 -5.59 15.50 -5.86
CA VAL A 220 -6.83 16.09 -5.34
C VAL A 220 -6.84 17.60 -5.60
N TRP A 221 -5.70 18.28 -5.43
CA TRP A 221 -5.54 19.70 -5.69
C TRP A 221 -5.82 20.08 -7.15
N MET A 222 -5.38 19.25 -8.08
CA MET A 222 -5.56 19.44 -9.52
C MET A 222 -6.89 18.88 -10.06
N ASP A 223 -7.77 18.39 -9.17
CA ASP A 223 -9.06 17.78 -9.53
C ASP A 223 -8.94 16.56 -10.46
N TYR A 224 -7.84 15.79 -10.35
CA TYR A 224 -7.57 14.60 -11.16
C TYR A 224 -8.19 13.33 -10.56
N HIS A 225 -8.34 13.27 -9.24
CA HIS A 225 -8.86 12.11 -8.53
C HIS A 225 -9.68 12.51 -7.32
N TRP A 226 -10.65 11.67 -6.98
CA TRP A 226 -11.30 11.74 -5.67
C TRP A 226 -10.31 11.38 -4.57
N LEU A 227 -10.48 11.96 -3.37
CA LEU A 227 -9.63 11.61 -2.22
C LEU A 227 -9.67 10.10 -1.94
N SER A 228 -10.85 9.49 -2.01
CA SER A 228 -11.00 8.05 -1.80
C SER A 228 -10.25 7.20 -2.84
N ASP A 229 -10.06 7.66 -4.09
CA ASP A 229 -9.23 6.96 -5.10
C ASP A 229 -7.76 6.89 -4.65
N VAL A 230 -7.26 8.00 -4.11
CA VAL A 230 -5.88 8.13 -3.60
C VAL A 230 -5.70 7.26 -2.35
N LEU A 231 -6.62 7.34 -1.39
CA LEU A 231 -6.59 6.53 -0.17
C LEU A 231 -6.70 5.02 -0.47
N GLY A 232 -7.51 4.64 -1.46
CA GLY A 232 -7.59 3.27 -1.95
C GLY A 232 -6.25 2.77 -2.46
N SER A 233 -5.57 3.55 -3.30
CA SER A 233 -4.23 3.19 -3.77
C SER A 233 -3.19 3.15 -2.65
N TYR A 234 -3.22 4.07 -1.67
CA TYR A 234 -2.35 4.00 -0.50
C TYR A 234 -2.50 2.70 0.28
N ALA A 235 -3.75 2.27 0.49
CA ALA A 235 -4.06 1.04 1.19
C ALA A 235 -3.56 -0.20 0.41
N LEU A 236 -3.94 -0.32 -0.87
CA LEU A 236 -3.58 -1.46 -1.72
C LEU A 236 -2.07 -1.56 -1.93
N CYS A 237 -1.43 -0.48 -2.36
CA CYS A 237 0.00 -0.48 -2.66
C CYS A 237 0.85 -0.48 -1.39
N GLY A 238 0.34 0.06 -0.27
CA GLY A 238 0.99 -0.06 1.03
C GLY A 238 1.09 -1.52 1.50
N ALA A 239 0.02 -2.30 1.32
CA ALA A 239 0.05 -3.74 1.60
C ALA A 239 1.05 -4.47 0.70
N ALA A 240 1.11 -4.12 -0.58
CA ALA A 240 2.09 -4.71 -1.52
C ALA A 240 3.54 -4.36 -1.16
N LEU A 241 3.82 -3.11 -0.79
CA LEU A 241 5.15 -2.68 -0.31
C LEU A 241 5.56 -3.44 0.95
N PHE A 242 4.60 -3.72 1.84
CA PHE A 242 4.86 -4.56 3.00
C PHE A 242 5.30 -5.97 2.58
N VAL A 243 4.59 -6.61 1.65
CA VAL A 243 4.98 -7.93 1.09
C VAL A 243 6.37 -7.88 0.45
N ALA A 244 6.65 -6.86 -0.38
CA ALA A 244 7.97 -6.68 -0.99
C ALA A 244 9.08 -6.52 0.07
N ALA A 245 8.81 -5.81 1.16
CA ALA A 245 9.77 -5.64 2.25
C ALA A 245 10.08 -6.96 2.96
N ARG A 246 9.05 -7.82 3.12
CA ARG A 246 9.21 -9.17 3.69
C ARG A 246 10.03 -10.08 2.79
N ILE A 247 9.82 -10.03 1.47
CA ILE A 247 10.63 -10.77 0.49
C ILE A 247 12.10 -10.37 0.61
N LEU A 248 12.39 -9.06 0.65
CA LEU A 248 13.76 -8.55 0.76
C LEU A 248 14.42 -8.87 2.11
N ALA A 249 13.63 -8.92 3.18
CA ALA A 249 14.10 -9.27 4.53
C ALA A 249 14.21 -10.78 4.77
N TRP A 250 13.66 -11.61 3.88
CA TRP A 250 13.67 -13.06 4.05
C TRP A 250 15.11 -13.57 4.06
N ARG A 251 15.51 -14.26 5.12
CA ARG A 251 16.81 -14.95 5.18
C ARG A 251 16.58 -16.41 4.80
N THR A 252 17.25 -16.86 3.73
CA THR A 252 17.51 -18.28 3.52
C THR A 252 18.48 -18.70 4.62
N GLN A 253 18.05 -19.59 5.50
CA GLN A 253 18.95 -20.28 6.43
C GLN A 253 19.92 -21.17 5.65
#